data_AF-A0A6L6ADJ0-F1
#
_entry.id   AF-A0A6L6ADJ0-F1
#
_cell.length_a   1.000
_cell.length_b   1.000
_cell.length_c   1.000
_cell.angle_alpha   90.00
_cell.angle_beta   90.00
_cell.angle_gamma   90.00
#
_symmetry.space_group_name_H-M   'P 1'
#
loop_
_entity.id
_entity.type
_entity.pdbx_description
1 polymer ?
#
loop_
_entity_poly.entity_id
_entity_poly.type
_entity_poly.pdbx_seq_one_letter_code
_entity_poly.pdbx_strand_id
1 'polypeptide(L)'
;GGNGSISGALIQTVNHGESATAVTATPSANYHFVSWNDGVLTATRLDASLTGSISKTASFAIDAHAINFNANGGTGGTTATVNYNENAIASAPTVSKSQYIFAGWAETVTASSIATWTVVGTKTLYSLWTPKVYSITYNAESGTALTAIETFTVGSSPIQLQSATRAGYKFNGWYTEKTGGSLLGISGANYTPSDTATVHAQWTQASLVGLSSPTSFGTIIATSGNDGGISATRSGTKAEIDYFADSLPINTVITAYLQGSTAYAASQLAGVTNLLLSVVVAWKAPDDTVPTVDPSKNAIRLKITNPDIKRGAKVYSIAGDSSTILTTATQDGFVVIELREDPEIVIANPVEVPAPPAPAPPAITAAPVIDNSASEKEAKLKPEEEAKKAAELKAAQEQAAKDLQAAREKAEAEIKAAQDAADTAAKLKAEADARLAAELKAKEDAAIAANLAAQKIVPDVTLYSISSTLKLSVYDSTYLKKYVATLKPKATVTCIGYIYPKNTTLAKAKLKATSQATAICKLIKAQRKTLTTKVVVYPASKAPKAATGAKWVAVSYRVDGFKS
;
A
#
# COMPACT_ATOMS: atom_id res chain seq x y z
N GLY A 1 -66.56 -15.87 34.68
CA GLY A 1 -66.16 -14.49 34.32
C GLY A 1 -65.69 -14.47 32.87
N GLY A 2 -65.20 -13.35 32.34
CA GLY A 2 -64.76 -13.28 30.92
C GLY A 2 -63.58 -14.22 30.56
N ASN A 3 -62.82 -14.67 31.55
CA ASN A 3 -61.54 -15.38 31.37
C ASN A 3 -61.61 -16.88 31.74
N GLY A 4 -62.80 -17.39 32.04
CA GLY A 4 -63.02 -18.78 32.42
C GLY A 4 -64.42 -19.02 32.99
N SER A 5 -64.78 -20.30 33.14
CA SER A 5 -66.09 -20.75 33.60
C SER A 5 -65.98 -21.67 34.81
N ILE A 6 -67.09 -21.86 35.53
CA ILE A 6 -67.20 -22.90 36.55
C ILE A 6 -68.17 -23.95 36.00
N SER A 7 -67.79 -25.21 36.10
CA SER A 7 -68.59 -26.36 35.71
C SER A 7 -69.06 -27.14 36.95
N GLY A 8 -70.25 -27.75 36.86
CA GLY A 8 -70.95 -28.36 37.99
C GLY A 8 -72.20 -27.57 38.43
N ALA A 9 -72.78 -27.92 39.57
CA ALA A 9 -73.95 -27.21 40.11
C ALA A 9 -73.52 -25.88 40.75
N LEU A 10 -73.80 -24.77 40.06
CA LEU A 10 -73.37 -23.42 40.47
C LEU A 10 -74.12 -22.86 41.68
N ILE A 11 -75.34 -23.34 41.91
CA ILE A 11 -76.15 -23.06 43.09
C ILE A 11 -76.54 -24.41 43.67
N GLN A 12 -76.25 -24.61 44.96
CA GLN A 12 -76.50 -25.86 45.66
C GLN A 12 -77.21 -25.57 46.97
N THR A 13 -78.23 -26.36 47.27
CA THR A 13 -78.92 -26.33 48.55
C THR A 13 -78.70 -27.68 49.21
N VAL A 14 -78.08 -27.66 50.39
CA VAL A 14 -77.78 -28.85 51.18
C VAL A 14 -78.33 -28.67 52.58
N ASN A 15 -78.63 -29.78 53.27
CA ASN A 15 -79.04 -29.70 54.67
C ASN A 15 -77.89 -29.20 55.54
N HIS A 16 -78.20 -28.60 56.68
CA HIS A 16 -77.20 -28.08 57.60
C HIS A 16 -76.21 -29.18 58.03
N GLY A 17 -74.91 -28.94 57.82
CA GLY A 17 -73.82 -29.86 58.15
C GLY A 17 -73.46 -30.85 57.03
N GLU A 18 -74.17 -30.84 55.90
CA GLU A 18 -73.87 -31.68 54.75
C GLU A 18 -72.80 -31.07 53.83
N SER A 19 -72.31 -31.90 52.90
CA SER A 19 -71.36 -31.47 51.85
C SER A 19 -72.08 -31.06 50.56
N ALA A 20 -71.53 -30.07 49.86
CA ALA A 20 -71.89 -29.78 48.49
C ALA A 20 -71.40 -30.89 47.53
N THR A 21 -71.75 -30.79 46.27
CA THR A 21 -71.14 -31.51 45.15
C THR A 21 -69.97 -30.70 44.59
N ALA A 22 -68.96 -31.40 44.06
CA ALA A 22 -67.76 -30.75 43.55
C ALA A 22 -68.06 -29.85 42.34
N VAL A 23 -67.34 -28.72 42.27
CA VAL A 23 -67.34 -27.82 41.11
C VAL A 23 -65.91 -27.63 40.62
N THR A 24 -65.75 -27.40 39.31
CA THR A 24 -64.43 -27.23 38.69
C THR A 24 -64.35 -25.93 37.90
N ALA A 25 -63.40 -25.08 38.26
CA ALA A 25 -63.04 -23.90 37.49
C ALA A 25 -62.28 -24.32 36.23
N THR A 26 -62.81 -23.98 35.05
CA THR A 26 -62.22 -24.27 33.74
C THR A 26 -61.78 -22.96 33.07
N PRO A 27 -60.46 -22.73 32.88
CA PRO A 27 -59.99 -21.52 32.21
C PRO A 27 -60.39 -21.49 30.73
N SER A 28 -60.53 -20.28 30.19
CA SER A 28 -60.62 -20.07 28.74
C SER A 28 -59.26 -20.36 28.05
N ALA A 29 -59.24 -20.51 26.73
CA ALA A 29 -57.99 -20.71 25.99
C ALA A 29 -56.98 -19.57 26.25
N ASN A 30 -55.72 -19.94 26.53
CA ASN A 30 -54.60 -19.04 26.89
C ASN A 30 -54.76 -18.33 28.24
N TYR A 31 -55.52 -18.94 29.16
CA TYR A 31 -55.59 -18.56 30.56
C TYR A 31 -55.35 -19.80 31.43
N HIS A 32 -54.96 -19.58 32.69
CA HIS A 32 -54.89 -20.62 33.72
C HIS A 32 -55.66 -20.23 34.98
N PHE A 33 -56.11 -21.25 35.72
CA PHE A 33 -56.71 -21.07 37.03
C PHE A 33 -55.64 -20.67 38.05
N VAL A 34 -55.88 -19.60 38.81
CA VAL A 34 -54.95 -19.08 39.83
C VAL A 34 -55.35 -19.57 41.21
N SER A 35 -56.56 -19.24 41.63
CA SER A 35 -57.07 -19.57 42.96
C SER A 35 -58.56 -19.31 43.06
N TRP A 36 -59.16 -19.86 44.10
CA TRP A 36 -60.44 -19.41 44.61
C TRP A 36 -60.26 -18.22 45.57
N ASN A 37 -61.32 -17.44 45.79
CA ASN A 37 -61.31 -16.26 46.68
C ASN A 37 -60.94 -16.56 48.14
N ASP A 38 -60.97 -17.82 48.56
CA ASP A 38 -60.54 -18.30 49.88
C ASP A 38 -59.13 -18.92 49.88
N GLY A 39 -58.37 -18.76 48.79
CA GLY A 39 -56.99 -19.19 48.68
C GLY A 39 -56.79 -20.64 48.21
N VAL A 40 -57.85 -21.39 47.94
CA VAL A 40 -57.73 -22.76 47.42
C VAL A 40 -57.13 -22.73 46.00
N LEU A 41 -56.03 -23.46 45.80
CA LEU A 41 -55.24 -23.46 44.54
C LEU A 41 -55.60 -24.62 43.60
N THR A 42 -56.51 -25.50 44.01
CA THR A 42 -57.01 -26.58 43.14
C THR A 42 -58.24 -26.13 42.38
N ALA A 43 -58.23 -26.29 41.06
CA ALA A 43 -59.32 -25.87 40.18
C ALA A 43 -60.64 -26.61 40.50
N THR A 44 -60.56 -27.89 40.87
CA THR A 44 -61.67 -28.65 41.43
C THR A 44 -61.73 -28.43 42.94
N ARG A 45 -62.92 -28.11 43.46
CA ARG A 45 -63.17 -27.98 44.90
C ARG A 45 -64.43 -28.70 45.33
N LEU A 46 -64.42 -29.16 46.57
CA LEU A 46 -65.55 -29.73 47.28
C LEU A 46 -65.65 -29.02 48.62
N ASP A 47 -66.78 -28.39 48.90
CA ASP A 47 -67.03 -27.73 50.18
C ASP A 47 -67.88 -28.65 51.07
N ALA A 48 -67.33 -29.06 52.21
CA ALA A 48 -67.93 -30.02 53.13
C ALA A 48 -68.39 -29.35 54.43
N SER A 49 -69.30 -30.02 55.16
CA SER A 49 -69.76 -29.62 56.49
C SER A 49 -70.29 -28.18 56.55
N LEU A 50 -71.17 -27.81 55.62
CA LEU A 50 -71.66 -26.43 55.47
C LEU A 50 -72.72 -26.08 56.53
N THR A 51 -72.40 -25.11 57.40
CA THR A 51 -73.29 -24.62 58.46
C THR A 51 -73.96 -23.28 58.12
N GLY A 52 -73.64 -22.70 56.96
CA GLY A 52 -74.18 -21.43 56.48
C GLY A 52 -73.94 -21.22 54.99
N SER A 53 -74.53 -20.15 54.44
CA SER A 53 -74.35 -19.80 53.02
C SER A 53 -72.92 -19.32 52.74
N ILE A 54 -72.31 -19.84 51.68
CA ILE A 54 -70.97 -19.47 51.22
C ILE A 54 -71.02 -19.08 49.73
N SER A 55 -70.10 -18.21 49.32
CA SER A 55 -69.91 -17.85 47.91
C SER A 55 -68.45 -18.00 47.53
N LYS A 56 -68.19 -18.70 46.41
CA LYS A 56 -66.86 -19.02 45.92
C LYS A 56 -66.68 -18.45 44.52
N THR A 57 -65.58 -17.70 44.34
CA THR A 57 -65.24 -17.07 43.07
C THR A 57 -63.89 -17.58 42.60
N ALA A 58 -63.83 -18.09 41.36
CA ALA A 58 -62.59 -18.50 40.72
C ALA A 58 -61.87 -17.31 40.08
N SER A 59 -60.55 -17.25 40.24
CA SER A 59 -59.65 -16.29 39.59
C SER A 59 -58.86 -16.96 38.48
N PHE A 60 -58.72 -16.27 37.35
CA PHE A 60 -57.99 -16.74 36.18
C PHE A 60 -57.01 -15.65 35.71
N ALA A 61 -55.81 -16.03 35.30
CA ALA A 61 -54.80 -15.14 34.75
C ALA A 61 -54.46 -15.54 33.31
N ILE A 62 -54.10 -14.56 32.49
CA ILE A 62 -53.64 -14.81 31.12
C ILE A 62 -52.31 -15.55 31.16
N ASP A 63 -52.10 -16.46 30.22
CA ASP A 63 -50.83 -17.17 30.11
C ASP A 63 -49.74 -16.22 29.63
N ALA A 64 -48.55 -16.38 30.18
CA ALA A 64 -47.37 -15.63 29.80
C ALA A 64 -46.28 -16.59 29.31
N HIS A 65 -45.54 -16.14 28.30
CA HIS A 65 -44.50 -16.94 27.68
C HIS A 65 -43.14 -16.26 27.80
N ALA A 66 -42.10 -17.09 27.98
CA ALA A 66 -40.72 -16.66 27.97
C ALA A 66 -40.25 -16.37 26.53
N ILE A 67 -39.88 -15.12 26.28
CA ILE A 67 -39.29 -14.65 25.03
C ILE A 67 -37.81 -14.35 25.28
N ASN A 68 -36.95 -15.13 24.64
CA ASN A 68 -35.51 -14.99 24.76
C ASN A 68 -34.97 -14.03 23.70
N PHE A 69 -34.41 -12.91 24.14
CA PHE A 69 -33.77 -11.90 23.30
C PHE A 69 -32.28 -12.18 23.20
N ASN A 70 -31.88 -12.89 22.14
CA ASN A 70 -30.50 -13.24 21.87
C ASN A 70 -29.76 -12.07 21.19
N ALA A 71 -28.76 -11.50 21.88
CA ALA A 71 -27.94 -10.39 21.36
C ALA A 71 -27.01 -10.77 20.19
N ASN A 72 -27.02 -12.03 19.74
CA ASN A 72 -26.38 -12.50 18.50
C ASN A 72 -24.91 -12.05 18.36
N GLY A 73 -24.11 -12.41 19.37
CA GLY A 73 -22.70 -12.02 19.49
C GLY A 73 -22.47 -10.58 20.00
N GLY A 74 -23.51 -9.87 20.40
CA GLY A 74 -23.44 -8.65 21.21
C GLY A 74 -23.65 -8.92 22.70
N THR A 75 -23.81 -7.86 23.48
CA THR A 75 -24.11 -7.86 24.93
C THR A 75 -25.51 -7.31 25.21
N GLY A 76 -26.08 -7.63 26.37
CA GLY A 76 -27.39 -7.12 26.82
C GLY A 76 -28.61 -8.00 26.49
N GLY A 77 -28.40 -9.21 25.94
CA GLY A 77 -29.49 -10.17 25.73
C GLY A 77 -30.09 -10.64 27.06
N THR A 78 -31.41 -10.86 27.08
CA THR A 78 -32.14 -11.30 28.28
C THR A 78 -33.38 -12.11 27.90
N THR A 79 -34.03 -12.75 28.87
CA THR A 79 -35.37 -13.33 28.69
C THR A 79 -36.42 -12.44 29.34
N ALA A 80 -37.48 -12.12 28.61
CA ALA A 80 -38.65 -11.42 29.12
C ALA A 80 -39.84 -12.39 29.22
N THR A 81 -40.66 -12.24 30.25
CA THR A 81 -41.95 -12.92 30.36
C THR A 81 -43.03 -11.97 29.89
N VAL A 82 -43.74 -12.33 28.81
CA VAL A 82 -44.72 -11.45 28.14
C VAL A 82 -46.05 -12.21 27.99
N ASN A 83 -47.18 -11.53 28.22
CA ASN A 83 -48.49 -12.18 28.14
C ASN A 83 -48.83 -12.60 26.71
N TYR A 84 -49.66 -13.64 26.59
CA TYR A 84 -50.24 -14.07 25.32
C TYR A 84 -50.96 -12.89 24.63
N ASN A 85 -50.85 -12.81 23.30
CA ASN A 85 -51.34 -11.74 22.43
C ASN A 85 -50.71 -10.34 22.62
N GLU A 86 -49.75 -10.15 23.54
CA GLU A 86 -48.99 -8.90 23.62
C GLU A 86 -47.84 -8.85 22.60
N ASN A 87 -47.31 -7.65 22.36
CA ASN A 87 -46.14 -7.44 21.50
C ASN A 87 -44.85 -7.61 22.32
N ALA A 88 -44.09 -8.68 22.07
CA ALA A 88 -42.83 -8.93 22.78
C ALA A 88 -41.77 -7.84 22.54
N ILE A 89 -41.75 -7.19 21.37
CA ILE A 89 -40.73 -6.18 21.03
C ILE A 89 -40.81 -4.97 21.97
N ALA A 90 -41.97 -4.67 22.55
CA ALA A 90 -42.12 -3.61 23.54
C ALA A 90 -41.34 -3.87 24.84
N SER A 91 -41.02 -5.13 25.14
CA SER A 91 -40.23 -5.56 26.31
C SER A 91 -38.78 -5.92 25.95
N ALA A 92 -38.33 -5.61 24.74
CA ALA A 92 -37.00 -5.98 24.28
C ALA A 92 -35.91 -5.18 25.02
N PRO A 93 -34.78 -5.82 25.40
CA PRO A 93 -33.69 -5.13 26.09
C PRO A 93 -32.91 -4.22 25.15
N THR A 94 -32.13 -3.32 25.73
CA THR A 94 -31.06 -2.63 25.02
C THR A 94 -29.89 -3.59 24.80
N VAL A 95 -29.38 -3.63 23.57
CA VAL A 95 -28.24 -4.47 23.20
C VAL A 95 -27.15 -3.63 22.57
N SER A 96 -25.90 -4.08 22.70
CA SER A 96 -24.76 -3.40 22.08
C SER A 96 -23.78 -4.39 21.47
N LYS A 97 -23.11 -3.99 20.39
CA LYS A 97 -22.03 -4.77 19.76
C LYS A 97 -20.99 -3.79 19.23
N SER A 98 -19.76 -3.89 19.77
CA SER A 98 -18.66 -2.99 19.38
C SER A 98 -18.47 -3.04 17.87
N GLN A 99 -18.29 -1.88 17.24
CA GLN A 99 -18.08 -1.72 15.78
C GLN A 99 -19.31 -2.05 14.90
N TYR A 100 -20.49 -2.28 15.48
CA TYR A 100 -21.74 -2.49 14.76
C TYR A 100 -22.85 -1.55 15.27
N ILE A 101 -23.88 -1.37 14.45
CA ILE A 101 -25.09 -0.60 14.74
C ILE A 101 -26.25 -1.59 14.88
N PHE A 102 -27.05 -1.46 15.94
CA PHE A 102 -28.25 -2.29 16.14
C PHE A 102 -29.30 -1.97 15.07
N ALA A 103 -29.71 -2.99 14.31
CA ALA A 103 -30.65 -2.85 13.19
C ALA A 103 -32.07 -3.34 13.51
N GLY A 104 -32.31 -3.83 14.73
CA GLY A 104 -33.58 -4.35 15.19
C GLY A 104 -33.54 -5.83 15.58
N TRP A 105 -34.68 -6.35 16.00
CA TRP A 105 -34.89 -7.77 16.34
C TRP A 105 -35.47 -8.52 15.15
N ALA A 106 -35.26 -9.82 15.06
CA ALA A 106 -35.82 -10.68 14.03
C ALA A 106 -36.04 -12.11 14.55
N GLU A 107 -36.90 -12.87 13.87
CA GLU A 107 -37.15 -14.27 14.24
C GLU A 107 -35.99 -15.21 13.94
N THR A 108 -35.10 -14.83 13.01
CA THR A 108 -33.87 -15.55 12.69
C THR A 108 -32.75 -14.56 12.36
N VAL A 109 -31.49 -15.01 12.38
CA VAL A 109 -30.32 -14.17 12.09
C VAL A 109 -30.20 -13.71 10.62
N THR A 110 -31.03 -14.24 9.72
CA THR A 110 -31.03 -13.89 8.28
C THR A 110 -32.32 -13.20 7.82
N ALA A 111 -33.32 -13.11 8.70
CA ALA A 111 -34.57 -12.43 8.39
C ALA A 111 -34.40 -10.90 8.47
N SER A 112 -35.37 -10.18 7.93
CA SER A 112 -35.47 -8.73 8.12
C SER A 112 -35.89 -8.39 9.56
N SER A 113 -35.57 -7.17 10.00
CA SER A 113 -36.01 -6.71 11.32
C SER A 113 -37.52 -6.54 11.38
N ILE A 114 -38.09 -6.83 12.55
CA ILE A 114 -39.51 -6.74 12.84
C ILE A 114 -39.75 -5.62 13.86
N ALA A 115 -40.81 -4.84 13.65
CA ALA A 115 -41.22 -3.78 14.58
C ALA A 115 -42.12 -4.32 15.71
N THR A 116 -42.83 -5.42 15.46
CA THR A 116 -43.71 -6.08 16.43
C THR A 116 -43.63 -7.60 16.27
N TRP A 117 -43.91 -8.33 17.35
CA TRP A 117 -44.05 -9.77 17.36
C TRP A 117 -45.08 -10.18 18.42
N THR A 118 -46.21 -10.72 17.98
CA THR A 118 -47.31 -11.14 18.87
C THR A 118 -47.01 -12.47 19.54
N VAL A 119 -47.10 -12.51 20.86
CA VAL A 119 -46.81 -13.71 21.64
C VAL A 119 -47.92 -14.73 21.49
N VAL A 120 -47.58 -15.88 20.90
CA VAL A 120 -48.45 -17.08 20.84
C VAL A 120 -47.81 -18.30 21.50
N GLY A 121 -46.63 -18.12 22.10
CA GLY A 121 -45.82 -19.18 22.69
C GLY A 121 -44.40 -18.69 22.98
N THR A 122 -43.56 -19.59 23.49
CA THR A 122 -42.14 -19.29 23.73
C THR A 122 -41.38 -19.16 22.41
N LYS A 123 -40.44 -18.21 22.34
CA LYS A 123 -39.66 -17.94 21.13
C LYS A 123 -38.30 -17.35 21.50
N THR A 124 -37.31 -17.54 20.62
CA THR A 124 -36.08 -16.74 20.61
C THR A 124 -36.11 -15.74 19.47
N LEU A 125 -35.85 -14.47 19.77
CA LEU A 125 -35.63 -13.41 18.79
C LEU A 125 -34.15 -13.02 18.80
N TYR A 126 -33.62 -12.66 17.65
CA TYR A 126 -32.20 -12.39 17.43
C TYR A 126 -32.00 -10.93 17.04
N SER A 127 -30.99 -10.27 17.61
CA SER A 127 -30.60 -8.95 17.16
C SER A 127 -29.89 -9.01 15.81
N LEU A 128 -30.18 -8.04 14.96
CA LEU A 128 -29.50 -7.81 13.70
C LEU A 128 -28.52 -6.65 13.85
N TRP A 129 -27.39 -6.77 13.16
CA TRP A 129 -26.25 -5.86 13.30
C TRP A 129 -25.78 -5.38 11.93
N THR A 130 -25.69 -4.07 11.74
CA THR A 130 -25.08 -3.46 10.56
C THR A 130 -23.64 -3.05 10.90
N PRO A 131 -22.62 -3.47 10.13
CA PRO A 131 -21.25 -3.03 10.35
C PRO A 131 -21.14 -1.51 10.28
N LYS A 132 -20.35 -0.89 11.18
CA LYS A 132 -20.04 0.54 11.04
C LYS A 132 -19.18 0.78 9.80
N VAL A 133 -19.33 1.97 9.23
CA VAL A 133 -18.50 2.46 8.13
C VAL A 133 -17.72 3.66 8.66
N TYR A 134 -16.40 3.61 8.51
CA TYR A 134 -15.50 4.70 8.86
C TYR A 134 -14.96 5.35 7.60
N SER A 135 -14.73 6.66 7.64
CA SER A 135 -14.11 7.41 6.56
C SER A 135 -12.80 8.02 7.01
N ILE A 136 -11.76 7.86 6.19
CA ILE A 136 -10.47 8.52 6.35
C ILE A 136 -10.37 9.65 5.35
N THR A 137 -10.18 10.87 5.85
CA THR A 137 -9.92 12.06 5.03
C THR A 137 -8.43 12.32 4.96
N TYR A 138 -7.87 12.36 3.76
CA TYR A 138 -6.45 12.62 3.52
C TYR A 138 -6.18 14.12 3.36
N ASN A 139 -5.60 14.74 4.38
CA ASN A 139 -5.12 16.10 4.32
C ASN A 139 -3.64 16.10 3.90
N ALA A 140 -3.37 16.39 2.64
CA ALA A 140 -2.00 16.47 2.11
C ALA A 140 -1.21 17.70 2.58
N GLU A 141 -1.84 18.59 3.38
CA GLU A 141 -1.34 19.91 3.73
C GLU A 141 -1.05 20.72 2.46
N SER A 142 0.12 21.36 2.35
CA SER A 142 0.54 22.08 1.14
C SER A 142 0.93 21.15 -0.04
N GLY A 143 0.65 19.84 0.06
CA GLY A 143 0.84 18.86 -0.99
C GLY A 143 -0.46 18.52 -1.72
N THR A 144 -0.47 17.36 -2.39
CA THR A 144 -1.64 16.80 -3.09
C THR A 144 -1.76 15.31 -2.77
N ALA A 145 -2.90 14.89 -2.25
CA ALA A 145 -3.21 13.49 -2.01
C ALA A 145 -3.75 12.85 -3.29
N LEU A 146 -3.45 11.56 -3.53
CA LEU A 146 -4.02 10.83 -4.67
C LEU A 146 -5.54 10.67 -4.56
N THR A 147 -6.04 10.49 -3.34
CA THR A 147 -7.46 10.35 -3.01
C THR A 147 -7.77 11.24 -1.81
N ALA A 148 -8.89 11.96 -1.85
CA ALA A 148 -9.27 12.84 -0.74
C ALA A 148 -9.92 12.09 0.43
N ILE A 149 -10.75 11.08 0.14
CA ILE A 149 -11.49 10.32 1.15
C ILE A 149 -11.52 8.84 0.76
N GLU A 150 -11.31 7.96 1.74
CA GLU A 150 -11.47 6.52 1.61
C GLU A 150 -12.37 5.98 2.72
N THR A 151 -13.11 4.91 2.47
CA THR A 151 -14.06 4.34 3.43
C THR A 151 -13.72 2.89 3.76
N PHE A 152 -13.85 2.52 5.02
CA PHE A 152 -13.63 1.18 5.54
C PHE A 152 -14.91 0.67 6.21
N THR A 153 -15.36 -0.53 5.85
CA THR A 153 -16.51 -1.20 6.48
C THR A 153 -16.00 -2.26 7.43
N VAL A 154 -16.48 -2.25 8.67
CA VAL A 154 -16.05 -3.23 9.68
C VAL A 154 -16.24 -4.66 9.18
N GLY A 155 -15.19 -5.48 9.29
CA GLY A 155 -15.15 -6.85 8.81
C GLY A 155 -14.62 -7.02 7.39
N SER A 156 -14.32 -5.93 6.66
CA SER A 156 -13.57 -6.00 5.40
C SER A 156 -12.06 -6.14 5.63
N SER A 157 -11.32 -6.39 4.56
CA SER A 157 -9.85 -6.29 4.59
C SER A 157 -9.39 -4.86 4.90
N PRO A 158 -8.19 -4.68 5.49
CA PRO A 158 -7.59 -3.37 5.72
C PRO A 158 -7.47 -2.54 4.44
N ILE A 159 -7.59 -1.23 4.55
CA ILE A 159 -7.31 -0.31 3.43
C ILE A 159 -5.80 -0.18 3.23
N GLN A 160 -5.39 0.19 2.01
CA GLN A 160 -4.01 0.57 1.72
C GLN A 160 -3.88 2.08 1.74
N LEU A 161 -2.98 2.62 2.56
CA LEU A 161 -2.75 4.06 2.57
C LEU A 161 -2.22 4.55 1.22
N GLN A 162 -2.84 5.59 0.67
CA GLN A 162 -2.47 6.15 -0.62
C GLN A 162 -1.21 7.01 -0.53
N SER A 163 -0.58 7.33 -1.67
CA SER A 163 0.52 8.30 -1.68
C SER A 163 0.01 9.74 -1.70
N ALA A 164 0.89 10.66 -1.32
CA ALA A 164 0.74 12.08 -1.58
C ALA A 164 2.02 12.60 -2.26
N THR A 165 1.90 13.71 -2.98
CA THR A 165 3.05 14.40 -3.61
C THR A 165 3.11 15.87 -3.23
N ARG A 166 4.31 16.41 -3.04
CA ARG A 166 4.58 17.84 -2.85
C ARG A 166 5.92 18.17 -3.51
N ALA A 167 5.94 19.13 -4.44
CA ALA A 167 7.14 19.46 -5.21
C ALA A 167 8.27 19.97 -4.30
N GLY A 168 9.48 19.42 -4.45
CA GLY A 168 10.63 19.74 -3.60
C GLY A 168 10.62 19.07 -2.21
N TYR A 169 9.67 18.16 -1.95
CA TYR A 169 9.55 17.46 -0.66
C TYR A 169 9.44 15.95 -0.83
N LYS A 170 9.99 15.22 0.14
CA LYS A 170 9.79 13.79 0.36
C LYS A 170 8.59 13.58 1.29
N PHE A 171 7.72 12.65 0.90
CA PHE A 171 6.59 12.21 1.71
C PHE A 171 7.07 11.28 2.83
N ASN A 172 6.89 11.67 4.09
CA ASN A 172 7.30 10.86 5.25
C ASN A 172 6.25 9.82 5.64
N GLY A 173 4.98 10.07 5.31
CA GLY A 173 3.85 9.21 5.67
C GLY A 173 2.63 9.99 6.13
N TRP A 174 1.59 9.24 6.49
CA TRP A 174 0.35 9.75 7.09
C TRP A 174 0.42 9.67 8.61
N TYR A 175 0.08 10.77 9.26
CA TYR A 175 0.13 10.93 10.70
C TYR A 175 -1.26 11.28 11.26
N THR A 176 -1.43 11.08 12.55
CA THR A 176 -2.64 11.49 13.27
C THR A 176 -2.77 13.02 13.38
N GLU A 177 -1.68 13.77 13.23
CA GLU A 177 -1.62 15.21 13.43
C GLU A 177 -0.77 15.89 12.36
N LYS A 178 -1.02 17.18 12.10
CA LYS A 178 -0.26 18.00 11.14
C LYS A 178 1.24 18.05 11.45
N THR A 179 1.58 18.18 12.74
CA THR A 179 2.96 18.21 13.23
C THR A 179 3.10 17.23 14.40
N GLY A 180 4.05 16.30 14.33
CA GLY A 180 4.20 15.25 15.32
C GLY A 180 3.15 14.14 15.18
N GLY A 181 2.54 13.71 16.28
CA GLY A 181 1.57 12.61 16.26
C GLY A 181 2.20 11.25 15.96
N SER A 182 1.34 10.23 15.81
CA SER A 182 1.77 8.87 15.51
C SER A 182 1.74 8.61 14.00
N LEU A 183 2.79 7.97 13.48
CA LEU A 183 2.82 7.49 12.11
C LEU A 183 1.81 6.34 11.95
N LEU A 184 0.85 6.53 11.06
CA LEU A 184 -0.11 5.48 10.66
C LEU A 184 0.50 4.56 9.61
N GLY A 185 1.30 5.13 8.70
CA GLY A 185 2.03 4.39 7.69
C GLY A 185 2.39 5.24 6.47
N ILE A 186 3.16 4.63 5.58
CA ILE A 186 3.52 5.19 4.28
C ILE A 186 2.59 4.66 3.19
N SER A 187 2.82 5.07 1.93
CA SER A 187 2.06 4.54 0.79
C SER A 187 2.16 3.02 0.72
N GLY A 188 1.01 2.35 0.55
CA GLY A 188 0.91 0.88 0.48
C GLY A 188 0.95 0.19 1.85
N ALA A 189 0.91 0.92 2.97
CA ALA A 189 0.76 0.30 4.28
C ALA A 189 -0.71 -0.10 4.52
N ASN A 190 -0.91 -1.28 5.12
CA ASN A 190 -2.21 -1.70 5.62
C ASN A 190 -2.64 -0.81 6.80
N TYR A 191 -3.87 -0.30 6.76
CA TYR A 191 -4.47 0.45 7.85
C TYR A 191 -5.91 -0.01 8.10
N THR A 192 -6.27 -0.18 9.37
CA THR A 192 -7.63 -0.55 9.80
C THR A 192 -8.19 0.56 10.68
N PRO A 193 -9.01 1.46 10.13
CA PRO A 193 -9.66 2.53 10.89
C PRO A 193 -10.51 1.97 12.04
N SER A 194 -10.39 2.58 13.21
CA SER A 194 -11.28 2.35 14.36
C SER A 194 -12.32 3.47 14.56
N ASP A 195 -12.12 4.60 13.88
CA ASP A 195 -13.02 5.75 13.83
C ASP A 195 -12.87 6.51 12.50
N THR A 196 -13.82 7.39 12.22
CA THR A 196 -13.73 8.38 11.15
C THR A 196 -12.76 9.48 11.56
N ALA A 197 -11.75 9.76 10.74
CA ALA A 197 -10.67 10.69 11.09
C ALA A 197 -10.09 11.40 9.86
N THR A 198 -9.39 12.49 10.12
CA THR A 198 -8.50 13.14 9.15
C THR A 198 -7.08 12.71 9.45
N VAL A 199 -6.34 12.31 8.42
CA VAL A 199 -4.92 11.95 8.51
C VAL A 199 -4.11 12.99 7.75
N HIS A 200 -2.93 13.30 8.26
CA HIS A 200 -2.13 14.44 7.82
C HIS A 200 -0.82 13.99 7.19
N ALA A 201 -0.52 14.51 6.00
CA ALA A 201 0.75 14.25 5.34
C ALA A 201 1.86 15.04 6.02
N GLN A 202 2.95 14.36 6.36
CA GLN A 202 4.18 15.04 6.80
C GLN A 202 5.28 14.93 5.75
N TRP A 203 6.09 15.97 5.68
CA TRP A 203 7.00 16.24 4.58
C TRP A 203 8.37 16.63 5.12
N THR A 204 9.43 16.14 4.49
CA THR A 204 10.79 16.65 4.65
C THR A 204 11.23 17.26 3.33
N GLN A 205 11.82 18.45 3.33
CA GLN A 205 12.38 19.05 2.10
C GLN A 205 13.40 18.09 1.49
N ALA A 206 13.36 17.90 0.18
CA ALA A 206 14.08 16.83 -0.51
C ALA A 206 15.60 16.87 -0.28
N SER A 207 16.21 18.06 -0.26
CA SER A 207 17.64 18.26 0.06
C SER A 207 18.00 18.09 1.54
N LEU A 208 17.01 18.11 2.44
CA LEU A 208 17.22 17.97 3.88
C LEU A 208 17.00 16.54 4.39
N VAL A 209 16.65 15.60 3.51
CA VAL A 209 16.42 14.20 3.90
C VAL A 209 17.71 13.57 4.39
N GLY A 210 17.63 12.79 5.47
CA GLY A 210 18.78 12.08 6.04
C GLY A 210 19.71 12.95 6.89
N LEU A 211 19.44 14.25 7.02
CA LEU A 211 20.18 15.14 7.90
C LEU A 211 19.65 15.04 9.34
N SER A 212 20.49 14.57 10.27
CA SER A 212 20.10 14.38 11.68
C SER A 212 20.30 15.62 12.56
N SER A 213 21.19 16.55 12.18
CA SER A 213 21.37 17.89 12.79
C SER A 213 22.36 18.74 11.97
N PRO A 214 21.97 19.24 10.79
CA PRO A 214 22.91 19.92 9.93
C PRO A 214 23.29 21.30 10.49
N THR A 215 24.58 21.59 10.65
CA THR A 215 25.03 22.94 11.05
C THR A 215 25.06 23.84 9.83
N SER A 216 24.22 24.88 9.80
CA SER A 216 24.26 25.89 8.74
C SER A 216 25.51 26.76 8.90
N PHE A 217 26.14 27.12 7.79
CA PHE A 217 27.27 28.06 7.81
C PHE A 217 26.93 29.46 7.27
N GLY A 218 25.69 29.65 6.81
CA GLY A 218 25.22 30.95 6.36
C GLY A 218 23.81 30.87 5.77
N THR A 219 23.19 32.05 5.66
CA THR A 219 21.88 32.24 5.06
C THR A 219 21.90 33.47 4.15
N ILE A 220 21.25 33.38 2.99
CA ILE A 220 20.97 34.50 2.10
C ILE A 220 19.45 34.67 2.06
N ILE A 221 18.96 35.90 2.12
CA ILE A 221 17.56 36.23 1.85
C ILE A 221 17.52 36.93 0.49
N ALA A 222 16.81 36.33 -0.47
CA ALA A 222 16.66 36.90 -1.81
C ALA A 222 15.98 38.28 -1.73
N THR A 223 16.71 39.32 -2.15
CA THR A 223 16.18 40.67 -2.29
C THR A 223 16.22 41.07 -3.75
N SER A 224 15.22 41.82 -4.21
CA SER A 224 15.12 42.16 -5.63
C SER A 224 16.29 43.04 -6.06
N GLY A 225 16.87 42.75 -7.23
CA GLY A 225 17.98 43.49 -7.82
C GLY A 225 19.34 43.33 -7.12
N ASN A 226 19.44 42.52 -6.07
CA ASN A 226 20.67 42.38 -5.28
C ASN A 226 21.27 40.99 -5.42
N ASP A 227 22.59 40.97 -5.63
CA ASP A 227 23.40 39.77 -5.48
C ASP A 227 23.65 39.47 -3.99
N GLY A 228 24.06 38.24 -3.69
CA GLY A 228 24.41 37.81 -2.35
C GLY A 228 25.51 36.76 -2.37
N GLY A 229 26.18 36.58 -1.24
CA GLY A 229 27.22 35.57 -1.12
C GLY A 229 27.43 35.09 0.30
N ILE A 230 27.61 33.78 0.47
CA ILE A 230 28.03 33.18 1.74
C ILE A 230 29.18 32.22 1.48
N SER A 231 30.10 32.10 2.43
CA SER A 231 31.18 31.13 2.35
C SER A 231 31.54 30.59 3.72
N ALA A 232 32.07 29.36 3.74
CA ALA A 232 32.66 28.78 4.93
C ALA A 232 33.75 27.77 4.58
N THR A 233 34.68 27.59 5.53
CA THR A 233 35.72 26.57 5.44
C THR A 233 35.62 25.63 6.63
N ARG A 234 35.59 24.32 6.38
CA ARG A 234 35.60 23.28 7.41
C ARG A 234 36.40 22.07 6.92
N SER A 235 37.31 21.55 7.76
CA SER A 235 38.10 20.35 7.47
C SER A 235 38.78 20.37 6.08
N GLY A 236 39.41 21.48 5.71
CA GLY A 236 40.09 21.63 4.42
C GLY A 236 39.18 21.88 3.22
N THR A 237 37.85 21.86 3.40
CA THR A 237 36.87 22.19 2.36
C THR A 237 36.37 23.61 2.54
N LYS A 238 36.50 24.44 1.50
CA LYS A 238 35.83 25.73 1.37
C LYS A 238 34.62 25.61 0.44
N ALA A 239 33.45 26.00 0.90
CA ALA A 239 32.24 26.13 0.09
C ALA A 239 31.86 27.60 -0.02
N GLU A 240 31.57 28.08 -1.23
CA GLU A 240 31.15 29.46 -1.51
C GLU A 240 29.91 29.43 -2.39
N ILE A 241 28.90 30.19 -2.00
CA ILE A 241 27.64 30.27 -2.72
C ILE A 241 27.47 31.71 -3.17
N ASP A 242 27.40 31.90 -4.48
CA ASP A 242 27.05 33.16 -5.10
C ASP A 242 25.57 33.10 -5.51
N TYR A 243 24.76 33.99 -4.93
CA TYR A 243 23.40 34.27 -5.35
C TYR A 243 23.41 35.48 -6.29
N PHE A 244 22.75 35.35 -7.44
CA PHE A 244 22.59 36.45 -8.39
C PHE A 244 21.20 37.05 -8.28
N ALA A 245 21.11 38.36 -8.49
CA ALA A 245 19.87 39.12 -8.42
C ALA A 245 18.73 38.45 -9.19
N ASP A 246 17.55 38.40 -8.53
CA ASP A 246 16.29 37.90 -9.09
C ASP A 246 16.33 36.44 -9.60
N SER A 247 17.28 35.62 -9.13
CA SER A 247 17.35 34.19 -9.48
C SER A 247 16.26 33.36 -8.81
N LEU A 248 15.76 33.81 -7.64
CA LEU A 248 14.66 33.21 -6.91
C LEU A 248 13.63 34.28 -6.52
N PRO A 249 12.38 33.91 -6.20
CA PRO A 249 11.37 34.84 -5.70
C PRO A 249 11.87 35.64 -4.49
N ILE A 250 11.42 36.89 -4.35
CA ILE A 250 11.78 37.74 -3.22
C ILE A 250 11.44 37.07 -1.88
N ASN A 251 12.28 37.30 -0.87
CA ASN A 251 12.21 36.72 0.46
C ASN A 251 12.41 35.20 0.51
N THR A 252 12.85 34.57 -0.59
CA THR A 252 13.32 33.18 -0.54
C THR A 252 14.56 33.09 0.33
N VAL A 253 14.51 32.20 1.33
CA VAL A 253 15.62 31.98 2.25
C VAL A 253 16.47 30.83 1.72
N ILE A 254 17.73 31.08 1.42
CA ILE A 254 18.72 30.10 0.99
C ILE A 254 19.60 29.80 2.20
N THR A 255 19.65 28.55 2.65
CA THR A 255 20.50 28.11 3.75
C THR A 255 21.45 27.04 3.27
N ALA A 256 22.72 27.19 3.66
CA ALA A 256 23.76 26.25 3.27
C ALA A 256 24.31 25.49 4.47
N TYR A 257 24.51 24.20 4.27
CA TYR A 257 25.00 23.28 5.29
C TYR A 257 26.22 22.53 4.74
N LEU A 258 27.28 22.48 5.54
CA LEU A 258 28.50 21.76 5.22
C LEU A 258 28.54 20.50 6.09
N GLN A 259 28.31 19.34 5.48
CA GLN A 259 28.17 18.08 6.22
C GLN A 259 29.52 17.39 6.44
N GLY A 260 29.66 16.77 7.61
CA GLY A 260 30.76 15.84 7.90
C GLY A 260 30.42 14.37 7.59
N SER A 261 29.16 14.04 7.28
CA SER A 261 28.71 12.67 7.04
C SER A 261 28.14 12.54 5.63
N THR A 262 28.59 11.51 4.90
CA THR A 262 28.10 11.13 3.57
C THR A 262 27.21 9.88 3.62
N ALA A 263 26.77 9.45 4.82
CA ALA A 263 26.05 8.18 5.00
C ALA A 263 24.72 8.12 4.23
N TYR A 264 23.93 9.20 4.24
CA TYR A 264 22.69 9.27 3.46
C TYR A 264 22.99 9.25 1.97
N ALA A 265 23.89 10.12 1.50
CA ALA A 265 24.34 10.15 0.11
C ALA A 265 24.84 8.79 -0.40
N ALA A 266 25.61 8.06 0.41
CA ALA A 266 26.09 6.72 0.09
C ALA A 266 24.94 5.73 -0.14
N SER A 267 23.85 5.84 0.63
CA SER A 267 22.66 5.00 0.44
C SER A 267 21.91 5.27 -0.88
N GLN A 268 22.05 6.49 -1.42
CA GLN A 268 21.39 6.90 -2.68
C GLN A 268 22.29 6.73 -3.92
N LEU A 269 23.57 6.42 -3.74
CA LEU A 269 24.59 6.31 -4.78
C LEU A 269 25.20 4.90 -4.80
N ALA A 270 24.40 3.91 -5.19
CA ALA A 270 24.86 2.52 -5.28
C ALA A 270 26.10 2.38 -6.19
N GLY A 271 27.16 1.76 -5.67
CA GLY A 271 28.41 1.53 -6.40
C GLY A 271 29.42 2.70 -6.39
N VAL A 272 29.12 3.80 -5.68
CA VAL A 272 30.05 4.93 -5.52
C VAL A 272 30.76 4.83 -4.17
N THR A 273 32.07 4.57 -4.17
CA THR A 273 32.84 4.29 -2.94
C THR A 273 33.72 5.44 -2.46
N ASN A 274 34.09 6.39 -3.33
CA ASN A 274 35.05 7.46 -3.03
C ASN A 274 34.35 8.80 -2.75
N LEU A 275 33.35 8.79 -1.86
CA LEU A 275 32.57 9.97 -1.47
C LEU A 275 33.39 10.88 -0.58
N LEU A 276 33.64 12.10 -1.05
CA LEU A 276 34.53 13.04 -0.38
C LEU A 276 33.79 14.02 0.53
N LEU A 277 32.65 14.52 0.07
CA LEU A 277 31.96 15.65 0.69
C LEU A 277 30.45 15.59 0.43
N SER A 278 29.66 16.10 1.38
CA SER A 278 28.26 16.48 1.18
C SER A 278 28.05 17.95 1.56
N VAL A 279 27.54 18.75 0.61
CA VAL A 279 27.13 20.15 0.81
C VAL A 279 25.67 20.26 0.46
N VAL A 280 24.85 20.77 1.36
CA VAL A 280 23.44 21.00 1.09
C VAL A 280 23.21 22.48 0.88
N VAL A 281 22.57 22.83 -0.24
CA VAL A 281 22.11 24.18 -0.52
C VAL A 281 20.60 24.11 -0.65
N ALA A 282 19.91 24.38 0.46
CA ALA A 282 18.46 24.32 0.52
C ALA A 282 17.86 25.71 0.43
N TRP A 283 16.74 25.87 -0.25
CA TRP A 283 16.02 27.14 -0.24
C TRP A 283 14.51 26.98 -0.15
N LYS A 284 13.88 27.93 0.52
CA LYS A 284 12.44 27.89 0.77
C LYS A 284 11.85 29.30 0.66
N ALA A 285 10.79 29.41 -0.14
CA ALA A 285 10.03 30.64 -0.28
C ALA A 285 9.11 30.87 0.95
N PRO A 286 8.61 32.10 1.16
CA PRO A 286 7.77 32.43 2.32
C PRO A 286 6.47 31.61 2.43
N ASP A 287 5.99 31.05 1.32
CA ASP A 287 4.79 30.21 1.23
C ASP A 287 5.09 28.71 1.42
N ASP A 288 6.29 28.36 1.92
CA ASP A 288 6.80 27.00 2.07
C ASP A 288 6.90 26.20 0.76
N THR A 289 6.99 26.89 -0.39
CA THR A 289 7.37 26.25 -1.66
C THR A 289 8.88 26.21 -1.84
N VAL A 290 9.34 25.26 -2.66
CA VAL A 290 10.74 25.13 -3.08
C VAL A 290 10.79 25.47 -4.57
N PRO A 291 11.01 26.74 -4.93
CA PRO A 291 11.02 27.18 -6.33
C PRO A 291 12.23 26.64 -7.09
N THR A 292 12.12 26.56 -8.41
CA THR A 292 13.27 26.33 -9.31
C THR A 292 13.76 27.65 -9.87
N VAL A 293 15.06 27.79 -10.11
CA VAL A 293 15.63 28.96 -10.80
C VAL A 293 15.17 28.96 -12.26
N ASP A 294 14.55 30.06 -12.70
CA ASP A 294 14.11 30.24 -14.07
C ASP A 294 15.30 30.05 -15.05
N PRO A 295 15.16 29.25 -16.13
CA PRO A 295 16.22 29.04 -17.12
C PRO A 295 16.78 30.32 -17.75
N SER A 296 16.00 31.40 -17.81
CA SER A 296 16.41 32.72 -18.31
C SER A 296 17.22 33.55 -17.30
N LYS A 297 17.25 33.12 -16.03
CA LYS A 297 18.00 33.75 -14.95
C LYS A 297 19.32 33.02 -14.70
N ASN A 298 20.23 33.73 -14.06
CA ASN A 298 21.51 33.17 -13.64
C ASN A 298 21.27 32.06 -12.60
N ALA A 299 21.92 30.91 -12.76
CA ALA A 299 21.88 29.85 -11.77
C ALA A 299 22.62 30.29 -10.49
N ILE A 300 22.17 29.81 -9.33
CA ILE A 300 22.95 29.96 -8.09
C ILE A 300 24.25 29.19 -8.27
N ARG A 301 25.38 29.81 -7.93
CA ARG A 301 26.69 29.18 -8.15
C ARG A 301 27.25 28.67 -6.84
N LEU A 302 27.55 27.38 -6.77
CA LEU A 302 28.30 26.77 -5.69
C LEU A 302 29.73 26.48 -6.14
N LYS A 303 30.70 27.06 -5.45
CA LYS A 303 32.13 26.76 -5.63
C LYS A 303 32.61 25.95 -4.45
N ILE A 304 33.24 24.81 -4.71
CA ILE A 304 33.84 23.97 -3.68
C ILE A 304 35.33 23.87 -3.97
N THR A 305 36.14 24.25 -2.99
CA THR A 305 37.60 24.08 -3.00
C THR A 305 37.97 23.07 -1.92
N ASN A 306 38.56 21.96 -2.29
CA ASN A 306 39.11 20.96 -1.38
C ASN A 306 40.28 20.24 -2.09
N PRO A 307 41.49 20.22 -1.50
CA PRO A 307 42.70 19.63 -2.12
C PRO A 307 42.57 18.14 -2.49
N ASP A 308 41.65 17.43 -1.86
CA ASP A 308 41.39 16.01 -2.11
C ASP A 308 40.52 15.78 -3.35
N ILE A 309 39.86 16.82 -3.90
CA ILE A 309 39.13 16.71 -5.17
C ILE A 309 40.13 16.44 -6.29
N LYS A 310 39.89 15.39 -7.08
CA LYS A 310 40.70 15.05 -8.25
C LYS A 310 39.97 15.38 -9.55
N ARG A 311 40.71 15.75 -10.58
CA ARG A 311 40.20 15.85 -11.94
C ARG A 311 39.52 14.54 -12.33
N GLY A 312 38.31 14.64 -12.86
CA GLY A 312 37.46 13.49 -13.13
C GLY A 312 36.49 13.13 -12.00
N ALA A 313 36.53 13.81 -10.86
CA ALA A 313 35.54 13.63 -9.79
C ALA A 313 34.14 13.97 -10.27
N LYS A 314 33.17 13.08 -10.03
CA LYS A 314 31.78 13.30 -10.41
C LYS A 314 31.05 14.06 -9.30
N VAL A 315 30.26 15.04 -9.69
CA VAL A 315 29.39 15.80 -8.80
C VAL A 315 27.96 15.33 -8.99
N TYR A 316 27.40 14.76 -7.94
CA TYR A 316 26.01 14.30 -7.90
C TYR A 316 25.13 15.35 -7.22
N SER A 317 23.94 15.53 -7.77
CA SER A 317 22.79 16.14 -7.09
C SER A 317 21.92 15.02 -6.55
N ILE A 318 21.52 15.12 -5.28
CA ILE A 318 20.57 14.23 -4.63
C ILE A 318 19.37 15.06 -4.16
N ALA A 319 18.18 14.62 -4.54
CA ALA A 319 16.92 15.19 -4.09
C ALA A 319 15.97 14.08 -3.70
N GLY A 320 15.69 13.95 -2.39
CA GLY A 320 14.92 12.85 -1.85
C GLY A 320 15.62 11.51 -2.13
N ASP A 321 14.97 10.64 -2.90
CA ASP A 321 15.47 9.30 -3.26
C ASP A 321 16.05 9.23 -4.69
N SER A 322 16.30 10.38 -5.31
CA SER A 322 16.81 10.47 -6.69
C SER A 322 18.19 11.11 -6.73
N SER A 323 19.05 10.62 -7.64
CA SER A 323 20.39 11.17 -7.86
C SER A 323 20.69 11.37 -9.34
N THR A 324 21.40 12.46 -9.67
CA THR A 324 21.82 12.79 -11.04
C THR A 324 23.25 13.35 -11.03
N ILE A 325 24.00 13.19 -12.12
CA ILE A 325 25.31 13.81 -12.26
C ILE A 325 25.12 15.21 -12.83
N LEU A 326 25.56 16.24 -12.11
CA LEU A 326 25.54 17.63 -12.58
C LEU A 326 26.75 17.97 -13.43
N THR A 327 27.94 17.58 -12.98
CA THR A 327 29.21 17.93 -13.64
C THR A 327 30.33 16.97 -13.24
N THR A 328 31.50 17.15 -13.85
CA THR A 328 32.74 16.46 -13.52
C THR A 328 33.84 17.51 -13.29
N ALA A 329 34.62 17.36 -12.22
CA ALA A 329 35.73 18.26 -11.92
C ALA A 329 36.75 18.26 -13.05
N THR A 330 37.00 19.43 -13.64
CA THR A 330 37.95 19.59 -14.75
C THR A 330 39.38 19.81 -14.28
N GLN A 331 39.57 20.11 -12.99
CA GLN A 331 40.85 20.40 -12.35
C GLN A 331 40.88 19.78 -10.95
N ASP A 332 42.08 19.53 -10.43
CA ASP A 332 42.27 19.11 -9.05
C ASP A 332 41.95 20.26 -8.09
N GLY A 333 41.48 19.93 -6.89
CA GLY A 333 41.31 20.88 -5.80
C GLY A 333 40.02 21.69 -5.83
N PHE A 334 39.25 21.67 -6.92
CA PHE A 334 38.17 22.65 -7.13
C PHE A 334 37.07 22.20 -8.10
N VAL A 335 35.83 22.61 -7.82
CA VAL A 335 34.69 22.49 -8.74
C VAL A 335 33.71 23.66 -8.62
N VAL A 336 33.09 24.04 -9.75
CA VAL A 336 31.99 25.01 -9.82
C VAL A 336 30.73 24.31 -10.30
N ILE A 337 29.62 24.59 -9.65
CA ILE A 337 28.35 23.93 -9.86
C ILE A 337 27.28 25.00 -10.02
N GLU A 338 26.47 24.87 -11.05
CA GLU A 338 25.30 25.72 -11.28
C GLU A 338 24.06 25.01 -10.75
N LEU A 339 23.43 25.61 -9.74
CA LEU A 339 22.25 25.09 -9.07
C LEU A 339 21.00 25.80 -9.60
N ARG A 340 20.09 24.98 -10.16
CA ARG A 340 18.76 25.43 -10.59
C ARG A 340 17.62 24.83 -9.78
N GLU A 341 17.92 23.78 -9.04
CA GLU A 341 17.05 23.07 -8.12
C GLU A 341 17.79 22.94 -6.79
N ASP A 342 17.03 22.81 -5.72
CA ASP A 342 17.44 22.62 -4.32
C ASP A 342 18.02 21.20 -4.12
N PRO A 343 19.33 21.02 -3.92
CA PRO A 343 19.91 19.69 -3.84
C PRO A 343 20.84 19.48 -2.64
N GLU A 344 21.05 18.21 -2.29
CA GLU A 344 22.29 17.78 -1.67
C GLU A 344 23.34 17.54 -2.77
N ILE A 345 24.50 18.19 -2.65
CA ILE A 345 25.62 18.07 -3.56
C ILE A 345 26.66 17.14 -2.97
N VAL A 346 27.03 16.12 -3.74
CA VAL A 346 27.96 15.08 -3.32
C VAL A 346 29.05 14.91 -4.35
N ILE A 347 30.32 14.96 -3.91
CA ILE A 347 31.48 14.80 -4.78
C ILE A 347 32.08 13.42 -4.55
N ALA A 348 32.30 12.67 -5.63
CA ALA A 348 33.03 11.41 -5.58
C ALA A 348 34.22 11.41 -6.54
N ASN A 349 35.40 11.10 -6.01
CA ASN A 349 36.61 10.97 -6.82
C ASN A 349 36.55 9.75 -7.74
N PRO A 350 37.24 9.78 -8.90
CA PRO A 350 37.41 8.58 -9.71
C PRO A 350 38.13 7.49 -8.90
N VAL A 351 37.85 6.23 -9.22
CA VAL A 351 38.59 5.10 -8.66
C VAL A 351 40.00 5.13 -9.27
N GLU A 352 41.04 5.22 -8.43
CA GLU A 352 42.42 5.22 -8.91
C GLU A 352 42.74 3.87 -9.57
N VAL A 353 43.06 3.91 -10.87
CA VAL A 353 43.63 2.77 -11.60
C VAL A 353 45.16 2.89 -11.53
N PRO A 354 45.89 1.90 -10.99
CA PRO A 354 47.34 1.97 -10.87
C PRO A 354 48.03 2.11 -12.23
N ALA A 355 49.01 3.01 -12.35
CA ALA A 355 49.70 3.31 -13.60
C ALA A 355 50.63 2.15 -14.07
N PRO A 356 50.76 1.87 -15.39
CA PRO A 356 51.70 0.89 -15.92
C PRO A 356 53.17 1.33 -15.74
N PRO A 357 54.13 0.40 -15.53
CA PRO A 357 55.54 0.74 -15.38
C PRO A 357 56.18 1.27 -16.68
N ALA A 358 57.00 2.31 -16.58
CA ALA A 358 57.62 3.00 -17.72
C ALA A 358 58.70 2.15 -18.44
N PRO A 359 58.90 2.31 -19.77
CA PRO A 359 59.88 1.53 -20.52
C PRO A 359 61.32 2.06 -20.33
N ALA A 360 62.27 1.14 -20.21
CA ALA A 360 63.69 1.44 -19.99
C ALA A 360 64.42 1.94 -21.27
N PRO A 361 65.45 2.81 -21.16
CA PRO A 361 66.19 3.33 -22.32
C PRO A 361 67.07 2.26 -23.00
N PRO A 362 67.43 2.43 -24.29
CA PRO A 362 68.12 1.40 -25.06
C PRO A 362 69.63 1.37 -24.81
N ALA A 363 70.19 0.15 -24.81
CA ALA A 363 71.60 -0.15 -24.59
C ALA A 363 72.44 0.10 -25.85
N ILE A 364 73.63 0.68 -25.67
CA ILE A 364 74.68 0.77 -26.69
C ILE A 364 75.94 0.02 -26.21
N THR A 365 76.55 -0.67 -27.17
CA THR A 365 77.55 -1.74 -27.08
C THR A 365 79.01 -1.26 -27.08
N ALA A 366 79.81 -1.89 -26.20
CA ALA A 366 81.23 -2.31 -26.26
C ALA A 366 82.32 -1.45 -26.98
N ALA A 367 83.32 -1.03 -26.17
CA ALA A 367 84.80 -1.24 -26.19
C ALA A 367 85.55 -1.44 -27.55
N PRO A 368 86.87 -1.07 -27.72
CA PRO A 368 87.97 -1.38 -26.76
C PRO A 368 89.25 -0.48 -26.71
N VAL A 369 90.17 -0.89 -25.81
CA VAL A 369 91.67 -0.74 -25.73
C VAL A 369 92.34 0.42 -24.94
N ILE A 370 92.74 0.07 -23.70
CA ILE A 370 94.06 0.16 -22.99
C ILE A 370 95.02 1.34 -23.25
N ASP A 371 95.35 2.12 -22.19
CA ASP A 371 96.69 2.12 -21.53
C ASP A 371 96.63 2.72 -20.10
N ASN A 372 97.48 2.18 -19.22
CA ASN A 372 97.61 2.37 -17.79
C ASN A 372 98.30 3.68 -17.41
N SER A 373 97.88 4.29 -16.29
CA SER A 373 98.77 4.45 -15.13
C SER A 373 98.06 5.05 -13.91
N ALA A 374 98.64 4.73 -12.75
CA ALA A 374 98.53 5.40 -11.45
C ALA A 374 97.35 5.05 -10.50
N SER A 375 97.73 4.14 -9.59
CA SER A 375 97.69 4.29 -8.12
C SER A 375 96.38 4.08 -7.34
N GLU A 376 96.59 3.34 -6.24
CA GLU A 376 95.80 3.23 -5.03
C GLU A 376 94.68 2.17 -5.00
N LYS A 377 95.03 1.06 -4.35
CA LYS A 377 94.27 -0.17 -4.21
C LYS A 377 93.78 -0.28 -2.78
N GLU A 378 92.73 0.48 -2.46
CA GLU A 378 91.95 0.35 -1.22
C GLU A 378 90.46 0.69 -1.49
N ALA A 379 89.76 -0.07 -2.35
CA ALA A 379 88.33 0.17 -2.59
C ALA A 379 87.52 -1.00 -3.20
N LYS A 380 87.91 -2.28 -3.00
CA LYS A 380 87.37 -3.39 -3.82
C LYS A 380 86.48 -4.43 -3.14
N LEU A 381 85.78 -4.11 -2.05
CA LEU A 381 84.85 -5.07 -1.40
C LEU A 381 83.41 -4.58 -1.11
N LYS A 382 82.96 -3.43 -1.64
CA LYS A 382 81.60 -2.91 -1.40
C LYS A 382 80.62 -2.86 -2.59
N PRO A 383 81.03 -2.61 -3.85
CA PRO A 383 80.05 -2.41 -4.94
C PRO A 383 79.34 -3.69 -5.46
N GLU A 384 79.98 -4.85 -5.36
CA GLU A 384 79.49 -6.09 -5.98
C GLU A 384 78.40 -6.79 -5.12
N GLU A 385 78.49 -6.66 -3.80
CA GLU A 385 77.49 -7.18 -2.87
C GLU A 385 76.22 -6.32 -2.84
N GLU A 386 76.35 -5.00 -2.98
CA GLU A 386 75.22 -4.07 -3.10
C GLU A 386 74.47 -4.25 -4.43
N ALA A 387 75.18 -4.51 -5.54
CA ALA A 387 74.55 -4.80 -6.83
C ALA A 387 73.73 -6.11 -6.81
N LYS A 388 74.22 -7.14 -6.11
CA LYS A 388 73.50 -8.42 -5.97
C LYS A 388 72.25 -8.28 -5.08
N LYS A 389 72.36 -7.57 -3.95
CA LYS A 389 71.20 -7.27 -3.08
C LYS A 389 70.15 -6.39 -3.79
N ALA A 390 70.57 -5.45 -4.63
CA ALA A 390 69.66 -4.64 -5.43
C ALA A 390 68.92 -5.47 -6.50
N ALA A 391 69.58 -6.44 -7.12
CA ALA A 391 68.96 -7.34 -8.09
C ALA A 391 67.93 -8.28 -7.43
N GLU A 392 68.26 -8.83 -6.26
CA GLU A 392 67.34 -9.68 -5.48
C GLU A 392 66.11 -8.89 -4.99
N LEU A 393 66.29 -7.65 -4.53
CA LEU A 393 65.19 -6.78 -4.13
C LEU A 393 64.26 -6.44 -5.31
N LYS A 394 64.82 -6.18 -6.49
CA LYS A 394 64.03 -5.92 -7.70
C LYS A 394 63.21 -7.14 -8.13
N ALA A 395 63.80 -8.34 -8.07
CA ALA A 395 63.09 -9.58 -8.38
C ALA A 395 61.95 -9.86 -7.37
N ALA A 396 62.19 -9.58 -6.07
CA ALA A 396 61.17 -9.70 -5.04
C ALA A 396 60.02 -8.68 -5.24
N GLN A 397 60.33 -7.46 -5.65
CA GLN A 397 59.33 -6.43 -5.98
C GLN A 397 58.49 -6.79 -7.20
N GLU A 398 59.09 -7.37 -8.25
CA GLU A 398 58.35 -7.85 -9.43
C GLU A 398 57.43 -9.03 -9.09
N GLN A 399 57.87 -9.94 -8.22
CA GLN A 399 57.02 -11.04 -7.77
C GLN A 399 55.85 -10.54 -6.93
N ALA A 400 56.10 -9.62 -5.99
CA ALA A 400 55.05 -8.99 -5.20
C ALA A 400 54.02 -8.22 -6.05
N ALA A 401 54.47 -7.58 -7.14
CA ALA A 401 53.57 -6.90 -8.08
C ALA A 401 52.66 -7.88 -8.84
N LYS A 402 53.19 -9.03 -9.26
CA LYS A 402 52.40 -10.10 -9.90
C LYS A 402 51.38 -10.70 -8.95
N ASP A 403 51.77 -10.94 -7.70
CA ASP A 403 50.88 -11.49 -6.67
C ASP A 403 49.76 -10.50 -6.33
N LEU A 404 50.06 -9.20 -6.28
CA LEU A 404 49.06 -8.14 -6.08
C LEU A 404 48.09 -8.02 -7.25
N GLN A 405 48.57 -8.17 -8.49
CA GLN A 405 47.71 -8.16 -9.68
C GLN A 405 46.77 -9.37 -9.68
N ALA A 406 47.28 -10.57 -9.41
CA ALA A 406 46.48 -11.78 -9.30
C ALA A 406 45.43 -11.67 -8.17
N ALA A 407 45.78 -11.05 -7.04
CA ALA A 407 44.84 -10.80 -5.96
C ALA A 407 43.73 -9.79 -6.35
N ARG A 408 44.05 -8.75 -7.13
CA ARG A 408 43.08 -7.78 -7.65
C ARG A 408 42.11 -8.39 -8.65
N GLU A 409 42.63 -9.16 -9.61
CA GLU A 409 41.79 -9.85 -10.61
C GLU A 409 40.85 -10.86 -9.94
N LYS A 410 41.32 -11.56 -8.90
CA LYS A 410 40.48 -12.43 -8.08
C LYS A 410 39.40 -11.65 -7.32
N ALA A 411 39.75 -10.53 -6.70
CA ALA A 411 38.80 -9.69 -5.97
C ALA A 411 37.73 -9.07 -6.90
N GLU A 412 38.12 -8.61 -8.10
CA GLU A 412 37.17 -8.10 -9.11
C GLU A 412 36.22 -9.21 -9.60
N ALA A 413 36.71 -10.43 -9.77
CA ALA A 413 35.87 -11.58 -10.12
C ALA A 413 34.86 -11.92 -9.01
N GLU A 414 35.28 -11.87 -7.74
CA GLU A 414 34.40 -12.09 -6.59
C GLU A 414 33.34 -10.98 -6.44
N ILE A 415 33.70 -9.71 -6.66
CA ILE A 415 32.77 -8.57 -6.66
C ILE A 415 31.74 -8.71 -7.78
N LYS A 416 32.19 -9.06 -9.00
CA LYS A 416 31.30 -9.26 -10.14
C LYS A 416 30.32 -10.41 -9.89
N ALA A 417 30.79 -11.52 -9.33
CA ALA A 417 29.93 -12.64 -8.96
C ALA A 417 28.89 -12.27 -7.88
N ALA A 418 29.28 -11.43 -6.91
CA ALA A 418 28.36 -10.93 -5.89
C ALA A 418 27.31 -9.96 -6.48
N GLN A 419 27.69 -9.10 -7.42
CA GLN A 419 26.78 -8.22 -8.16
C GLN A 419 25.78 -9.01 -9.01
N ASP A 420 26.24 -9.99 -9.79
CA ASP A 420 25.38 -10.85 -10.60
C ASP A 420 24.37 -11.64 -9.73
N ALA A 421 24.80 -12.10 -8.55
CA ALA A 421 23.93 -12.77 -7.58
C ALA A 421 22.89 -11.80 -6.97
N ALA A 422 23.29 -10.57 -6.65
CA ALA A 422 22.39 -9.53 -6.14
C ALA A 422 21.35 -9.11 -7.19
N ASP A 423 21.75 -8.94 -8.45
CA ASP A 423 20.86 -8.62 -9.57
C ASP A 423 19.87 -9.76 -9.84
N THR A 424 20.33 -11.01 -9.74
CA THR A 424 19.47 -12.19 -9.85
C THR A 424 18.45 -12.24 -8.70
N ALA A 425 18.88 -11.97 -7.46
CA ALA A 425 17.99 -11.91 -6.30
C ALA A 425 16.98 -10.75 -6.38
N ALA A 426 17.40 -9.58 -6.85
CA ALA A 426 16.55 -8.42 -7.08
C ALA A 426 15.49 -8.71 -8.16
N LYS A 427 15.89 -9.38 -9.24
CA LYS A 427 14.97 -9.81 -10.30
C LYS A 427 13.94 -10.83 -9.80
N LEU A 428 14.37 -11.83 -9.03
CA LEU A 428 13.47 -12.83 -8.43
C LEU A 428 12.50 -12.19 -7.42
N LYS A 429 12.97 -11.22 -6.64
CA LYS A 429 12.13 -10.44 -5.72
C LYS A 429 11.12 -9.59 -6.48
N ALA A 430 11.54 -8.88 -7.52
CA ALA A 430 10.64 -8.09 -8.36
C ALA A 430 9.58 -8.96 -9.07
N GLU A 431 9.95 -10.15 -9.53
CA GLU A 431 9.01 -11.12 -10.12
C GLU A 431 8.03 -11.69 -9.06
N ALA A 432 8.48 -11.92 -7.83
CA ALA A 432 7.62 -12.37 -6.72
C ALA A 432 6.65 -11.26 -6.27
N ASP A 433 7.11 -10.03 -6.15
CA ASP A 433 6.31 -8.85 -5.79
C ASP A 433 5.28 -8.55 -6.89
N ALA A 434 5.67 -8.65 -8.17
CA ALA A 434 4.75 -8.52 -9.30
C ALA A 434 3.68 -9.63 -9.30
N ARG A 435 4.04 -10.86 -8.91
CA ARG A 435 3.09 -11.98 -8.78
C ARG A 435 2.11 -11.75 -7.62
N LEU A 436 2.58 -11.26 -6.48
CA LEU A 436 1.74 -10.95 -5.32
C LEU A 436 0.77 -9.79 -5.62
N ALA A 437 1.26 -8.74 -6.29
CA ALA A 437 0.44 -7.62 -6.74
C ALA A 437 -0.64 -8.08 -7.75
N ALA A 438 -0.29 -8.99 -8.66
CA ALA A 438 -1.25 -9.58 -9.59
C ALA A 438 -2.32 -10.43 -8.88
N GLU A 439 -1.96 -11.15 -7.82
CA GLU A 439 -2.90 -11.97 -7.04
C GLU A 439 -3.86 -11.12 -6.19
N LEU A 440 -3.36 -10.06 -5.54
CA LEU A 440 -4.18 -9.08 -4.82
C LEU A 440 -5.18 -8.41 -5.77
N LYS A 441 -4.69 -7.97 -6.92
CA LYS A 441 -5.53 -7.35 -7.96
C LYS A 441 -6.58 -8.32 -8.51
N ALA A 442 -6.24 -9.59 -8.70
CA ALA A 442 -7.21 -10.60 -9.14
C ALA A 442 -8.30 -10.85 -8.10
N LYS A 443 -8.01 -10.72 -6.80
CA LYS A 443 -9.01 -10.80 -5.73
C LYS A 443 -9.93 -9.58 -5.70
N GLU A 444 -9.38 -8.38 -5.89
CA GLU A 444 -10.15 -7.15 -6.04
C GLU A 444 -11.06 -7.18 -7.28
N ASP A 445 -10.51 -7.57 -8.43
CA ASP A 445 -11.25 -7.69 -9.68
C ASP A 445 -12.35 -8.77 -9.58
N ALA A 446 -12.12 -9.86 -8.83
CA ALA A 446 -13.14 -10.87 -8.55
C ALA A 446 -14.26 -10.34 -7.64
N ALA A 447 -13.94 -9.50 -6.65
CA ALA A 447 -14.92 -8.86 -5.79
C ALA A 447 -15.75 -7.81 -6.54
N ILE A 448 -15.11 -7.04 -7.42
CA ILE A 448 -15.76 -6.09 -8.33
C ILE A 448 -16.65 -6.84 -9.32
N ALA A 449 -16.17 -7.95 -9.90
CA ALA A 449 -16.97 -8.79 -10.80
C ALA A 449 -18.18 -9.42 -10.08
N ALA A 450 -18.05 -9.82 -8.81
CA ALA A 450 -19.18 -10.29 -8.00
C ALA A 450 -20.21 -9.18 -7.74
N ASN A 451 -19.76 -7.94 -7.49
CA ASN A 451 -20.63 -6.77 -7.31
C ASN A 451 -21.31 -6.33 -8.62
N LEU A 452 -20.62 -6.38 -9.76
CA LEU A 452 -21.23 -6.08 -11.06
C LEU A 452 -22.13 -7.23 -11.57
N ALA A 453 -21.86 -8.48 -11.18
CA ALA A 453 -22.77 -9.61 -11.43
C ALA A 453 -24.12 -9.44 -10.71
N ALA A 454 -24.13 -8.76 -9.55
CA ALA A 454 -25.36 -8.41 -8.84
C ALA A 454 -26.20 -7.32 -9.55
N GLN A 455 -25.63 -6.57 -10.51
CA GLN A 455 -26.29 -5.44 -11.18
C GLN A 455 -26.78 -5.74 -12.61
N LYS A 456 -26.81 -7.02 -13.03
CA LYS A 456 -27.36 -7.50 -14.33
C LYS A 456 -27.12 -6.55 -15.51
N ILE A 457 -25.87 -6.48 -15.98
CA ILE A 457 -25.42 -6.48 -17.39
C ILE A 457 -23.90 -6.24 -17.35
N VAL A 458 -23.07 -7.29 -17.40
CA VAL A 458 -21.63 -7.19 -17.72
C VAL A 458 -21.14 -8.47 -18.43
N PRO A 459 -20.25 -8.36 -19.43
CA PRO A 459 -19.59 -9.47 -20.14
C PRO A 459 -18.99 -10.54 -19.24
N ASP A 460 -19.14 -11.81 -19.60
CA ASP A 460 -18.65 -12.93 -18.79
C ASP A 460 -17.11 -13.03 -18.73
N VAL A 461 -16.38 -12.56 -19.76
CA VAL A 461 -14.90 -12.58 -19.78
C VAL A 461 -14.35 -11.41 -20.60
N THR A 462 -13.45 -10.62 -20.00
CA THR A 462 -12.59 -9.66 -20.71
C THR A 462 -11.15 -10.12 -20.60
N LEU A 463 -10.43 -10.15 -21.72
CA LEU A 463 -9.02 -10.55 -21.79
C LEU A 463 -8.20 -9.42 -22.43
N TYR A 464 -6.98 -9.25 -21.96
CA TYR A 464 -6.07 -8.19 -22.40
C TYR A 464 -4.79 -8.80 -22.99
N SER A 465 -4.29 -8.26 -24.10
CA SER A 465 -2.97 -8.66 -24.62
C SER A 465 -2.24 -7.48 -25.24
N ILE A 466 -0.98 -7.33 -24.88
CA ILE A 466 -0.08 -6.36 -25.52
C ILE A 466 0.60 -6.96 -26.77
N SER A 467 0.38 -8.24 -27.08
CA SER A 467 1.02 -8.93 -28.21
C SER A 467 0.27 -8.69 -29.52
N SER A 468 1.01 -8.28 -30.55
CA SER A 468 0.50 -8.14 -31.92
C SER A 468 0.11 -9.47 -32.55
N THR A 469 0.69 -10.59 -32.11
CA THR A 469 0.50 -11.95 -32.66
C THR A 469 -0.49 -12.81 -31.87
N LEU A 470 -1.19 -12.23 -30.87
CA LEU A 470 -2.11 -12.90 -29.95
C LEU A 470 -1.47 -14.14 -29.31
N LYS A 471 -0.64 -13.91 -28.29
CA LYS A 471 -0.23 -14.95 -27.35
C LYS A 471 -0.94 -14.70 -26.03
N LEU A 472 -1.83 -15.61 -25.65
CA LEU A 472 -2.43 -15.61 -24.32
C LEU A 472 -1.36 -16.02 -23.31
N SER A 473 -1.36 -15.38 -22.14
CA SER A 473 -0.58 -15.88 -21.02
C SER A 473 -1.11 -17.25 -20.56
N VAL A 474 -0.31 -17.97 -19.78
CA VAL A 474 -0.75 -19.24 -19.16
C VAL A 474 -2.01 -19.01 -18.32
N TYR A 475 -2.09 -17.88 -17.61
CA TYR A 475 -3.26 -17.47 -16.85
C TYR A 475 -4.48 -17.26 -17.76
N ASP A 476 -4.37 -16.41 -18.78
CA ASP A 476 -5.49 -16.08 -19.69
C ASP A 476 -6.01 -17.31 -20.43
N SER A 477 -5.10 -18.21 -20.83
CA SER A 477 -5.47 -19.46 -21.48
C SER A 477 -6.26 -20.40 -20.55
N THR A 478 -5.89 -20.44 -19.27
CA THR A 478 -6.57 -21.24 -18.24
C THR A 478 -7.92 -20.63 -17.88
N TYR A 479 -7.99 -19.30 -17.78
CA TYR A 479 -9.21 -18.56 -17.51
C TYR A 479 -10.23 -18.73 -18.64
N LEU A 480 -9.79 -18.57 -19.90
CA LEU A 480 -10.62 -18.83 -21.08
C LEU A 480 -11.14 -20.28 -21.10
N LYS A 481 -10.30 -21.26 -20.76
CA LYS A 481 -10.69 -22.67 -20.70
C LYS A 481 -11.78 -22.94 -19.65
N LYS A 482 -11.64 -22.35 -18.45
CA LYS A 482 -12.68 -22.43 -17.41
C LYS A 482 -13.99 -21.82 -17.88
N TYR A 483 -13.94 -20.65 -18.52
CA TYR A 483 -15.14 -20.01 -19.05
C TYR A 483 -15.85 -20.85 -20.11
N VAL A 484 -15.13 -21.35 -21.12
CA VAL A 484 -15.69 -22.16 -22.21
C VAL A 484 -16.36 -23.45 -21.68
N ALA A 485 -15.85 -24.00 -20.58
CA ALA A 485 -16.47 -25.15 -19.92
C ALA A 485 -17.86 -24.84 -19.34
N THR A 486 -18.10 -23.59 -18.90
CA THR A 486 -19.40 -23.18 -18.32
C THR A 486 -20.51 -22.96 -19.35
N LEU A 487 -20.18 -22.88 -20.64
CA LEU A 487 -21.15 -22.56 -21.69
C LEU A 487 -22.03 -23.78 -22.05
N LYS A 488 -23.28 -23.54 -22.48
CA LYS A 488 -24.13 -24.63 -22.99
C LYS A 488 -23.62 -25.13 -24.36
N PRO A 489 -23.83 -26.42 -24.70
CA PRO A 489 -23.63 -26.88 -26.08
C PRO A 489 -24.43 -26.02 -27.06
N LYS A 490 -23.87 -25.70 -28.23
CA LYS A 490 -24.50 -24.84 -29.26
C LYS A 490 -24.73 -23.38 -28.87
N ALA A 491 -24.24 -22.92 -27.71
CA ALA A 491 -24.26 -21.50 -27.37
C ALA A 491 -23.46 -20.68 -28.39
N THR A 492 -23.94 -19.47 -28.65
CA THR A 492 -23.24 -18.50 -29.51
C THR A 492 -22.33 -17.63 -28.66
N VAL A 493 -21.07 -17.54 -29.08
CA VAL A 493 -20.03 -16.74 -28.44
C VAL A 493 -19.59 -15.65 -29.41
N THR A 494 -19.62 -14.40 -28.95
CA THR A 494 -19.15 -13.25 -29.73
C THR A 494 -17.76 -12.84 -29.26
N CYS A 495 -16.77 -12.88 -30.15
CA CYS A 495 -15.43 -12.36 -29.93
C CYS A 495 -15.35 -10.94 -30.48
N ILE A 496 -15.09 -9.99 -29.59
CA ILE A 496 -15.06 -8.56 -29.92
C ILE A 496 -13.62 -8.09 -29.99
N GLY A 497 -13.20 -7.47 -31.09
CA GLY A 497 -11.92 -6.76 -31.20
C GLY A 497 -12.12 -5.24 -31.12
N TYR A 498 -11.17 -4.52 -30.52
CA TYR A 498 -11.21 -3.05 -30.45
C TYR A 498 -10.14 -2.40 -31.34
N ILE A 499 -10.55 -1.38 -32.10
CA ILE A 499 -9.69 -0.68 -33.07
C ILE A 499 -8.89 0.42 -32.36
N TYR A 500 -7.57 0.22 -32.30
CA TYR A 500 -6.62 1.22 -31.78
C TYR A 500 -5.70 1.71 -32.91
N PRO A 501 -5.91 2.94 -33.44
CA PRO A 501 -5.12 3.46 -34.55
C PRO A 501 -3.78 4.11 -34.13
N LYS A 502 -3.37 3.99 -32.85
CA LYS A 502 -2.14 4.64 -32.37
C LYS A 502 -0.94 4.18 -33.20
N ASN A 503 -0.32 5.11 -33.92
CA ASN A 503 0.84 4.92 -34.80
C ASN A 503 0.59 4.03 -36.06
N THR A 504 -0.66 3.86 -36.53
CA THR A 504 -0.97 3.15 -37.77
C THR A 504 -2.23 3.68 -38.46
N THR A 505 -2.50 3.27 -39.71
CA THR A 505 -3.73 3.70 -40.41
C THR A 505 -4.95 2.97 -39.88
N LEU A 506 -6.12 3.62 -39.92
CA LEU A 506 -7.39 3.03 -39.47
C LEU A 506 -7.68 1.67 -40.16
N ALA A 507 -7.36 1.56 -41.44
CA ALA A 507 -7.50 0.32 -42.21
C ALA A 507 -6.62 -0.81 -41.66
N LYS A 508 -5.34 -0.53 -41.35
CA LYS A 508 -4.41 -1.50 -40.74
C LYS A 508 -4.84 -1.86 -39.31
N ALA A 509 -5.30 -0.90 -38.52
CA ALA A 509 -5.81 -1.14 -37.17
C ALA A 509 -7.07 -2.03 -37.17
N LYS A 510 -8.01 -1.79 -38.10
CA LYS A 510 -9.22 -2.59 -38.25
C LYS A 510 -8.92 -4.03 -38.69
N LEU A 511 -8.00 -4.21 -39.65
CA LEU A 511 -7.55 -5.53 -40.08
C LEU A 511 -6.95 -6.32 -38.91
N LYS A 512 -6.10 -5.67 -38.11
CA LYS A 512 -5.45 -6.26 -36.94
C LYS A 512 -6.46 -6.66 -35.85
N ALA A 513 -7.38 -5.77 -35.49
CA ALA A 513 -8.43 -6.06 -34.51
C ALA A 513 -9.33 -7.23 -34.95
N THR A 514 -9.68 -7.29 -36.24
CA THR A 514 -10.48 -8.39 -36.82
C THR A 514 -9.74 -9.73 -36.76
N SER A 515 -8.46 -9.74 -37.17
CA SER A 515 -7.62 -10.95 -37.14
C SER A 515 -7.49 -11.52 -35.73
N GLN A 516 -7.40 -10.67 -34.72
CA GLN A 516 -7.22 -11.07 -33.33
C GLN A 516 -8.51 -11.62 -32.72
N ALA A 517 -9.64 -10.94 -32.91
CA ALA A 517 -10.95 -11.44 -32.50
C ALA A 517 -11.27 -12.80 -33.15
N THR A 518 -10.87 -12.99 -34.41
CA THR A 518 -10.99 -14.26 -35.13
C THR A 518 -10.15 -15.36 -34.49
N ALA A 519 -8.90 -15.05 -34.12
CA ALA A 519 -8.01 -16.02 -33.48
C ALA A 519 -8.52 -16.49 -32.11
N ILE A 520 -9.17 -15.62 -31.32
CA ILE A 520 -9.81 -16.00 -30.05
C ILE A 520 -11.00 -16.92 -30.28
N CYS A 521 -11.85 -16.57 -31.24
CA CYS A 521 -12.98 -17.43 -31.62
C CYS A 521 -12.49 -18.81 -32.07
N LYS A 522 -11.35 -18.89 -32.76
CA LYS A 522 -10.70 -20.16 -33.11
C LYS A 522 -10.24 -20.94 -31.87
N LEU A 523 -9.64 -20.27 -30.88
CA LEU A 523 -9.24 -20.90 -29.62
C LEU A 523 -10.44 -21.46 -28.85
N ILE A 524 -11.54 -20.69 -28.75
CA ILE A 524 -12.79 -21.13 -28.12
C ILE A 524 -13.38 -22.35 -28.83
N LYS A 525 -13.41 -22.32 -30.16
CA LYS A 525 -13.95 -23.41 -30.98
C LYS A 525 -13.06 -24.66 -30.94
N ALA A 526 -11.75 -24.51 -30.78
CA ALA A 526 -10.82 -25.61 -30.54
C ALA A 526 -11.05 -26.28 -29.18
N GLN A 527 -11.39 -25.51 -28.15
CA GLN A 527 -11.72 -26.05 -26.83
C GLN A 527 -13.10 -26.73 -26.79
N ARG A 528 -14.08 -26.21 -27.54
CA ARG A 528 -15.43 -26.81 -27.61
C ARG A 528 -16.07 -26.62 -28.98
N LYS A 529 -15.95 -27.66 -29.82
CA LYS A 529 -16.42 -27.66 -31.21
C LYS A 529 -17.93 -27.42 -31.38
N THR A 530 -18.72 -27.71 -30.36
CA THR A 530 -20.18 -27.53 -30.39
C THR A 530 -20.63 -26.08 -30.31
N LEU A 531 -19.73 -25.12 -30.03
CA LEU A 531 -20.09 -23.69 -29.91
C LEU A 531 -20.13 -23.00 -31.27
N THR A 532 -21.04 -22.05 -31.40
CA THR A 532 -21.10 -21.12 -32.53
C THR A 532 -20.31 -19.87 -32.17
N THR A 533 -19.53 -19.33 -33.10
CA THR A 533 -18.65 -18.18 -32.84
C THR A 533 -18.89 -17.07 -33.85
N LYS A 534 -18.97 -15.82 -33.39
CA LYS A 534 -19.13 -14.62 -34.23
C LYS A 534 -18.05 -13.60 -33.89
N VAL A 535 -17.54 -12.89 -34.90
CA VAL A 535 -16.58 -11.80 -34.72
C VAL A 535 -17.28 -10.45 -34.89
N VAL A 536 -16.99 -9.52 -33.98
CA VAL A 536 -17.45 -8.13 -34.05
C VAL A 536 -16.27 -7.21 -33.74
N VAL A 537 -16.26 -5.99 -34.29
CA VAL A 537 -15.20 -5.01 -34.06
C VAL A 537 -15.78 -3.66 -33.68
N TYR A 538 -15.26 -3.03 -32.63
CA TYR A 538 -15.70 -1.73 -32.12
C TYR A 538 -14.56 -0.69 -32.05
N PRO A 539 -14.87 0.62 -32.02
CA PRO A 539 -13.86 1.65 -31.80
C PRO A 539 -13.30 1.60 -30.37
N ALA A 540 -12.09 2.16 -30.17
CA ALA A 540 -11.42 2.23 -28.87
C ALA A 540 -12.27 2.88 -27.75
N SER A 541 -13.20 3.78 -28.08
CA SER A 541 -14.10 4.41 -27.11
C SER A 541 -15.09 3.46 -26.44
N LYS A 542 -15.32 2.27 -27.04
CA LYS A 542 -16.16 1.21 -26.48
C LYS A 542 -15.34 0.14 -25.75
N ALA A 543 -14.01 0.30 -25.68
CA ALA A 543 -13.16 -0.64 -25.00
C ALA A 543 -13.26 -0.50 -23.48
N PRO A 544 -13.10 -1.59 -22.71
CA PRO A 544 -12.98 -1.53 -21.26
C PRO A 544 -11.82 -0.61 -20.84
N LYS A 545 -12.03 0.23 -19.82
CA LYS A 545 -10.95 1.08 -19.27
C LYS A 545 -9.92 0.19 -18.58
N ALA A 546 -8.65 0.32 -18.99
CA ALA A 546 -7.54 -0.40 -18.36
C ALA A 546 -7.17 0.23 -17.00
N ALA A 547 -6.46 -0.53 -16.17
CA ALA A 547 -5.99 -0.09 -14.85
C ALA A 547 -5.16 1.20 -14.90
N THR A 548 -5.20 1.97 -13.80
CA THR A 548 -4.46 3.22 -13.60
C THR A 548 -2.96 3.02 -13.86
N GLY A 549 -2.39 3.78 -14.79
CA GLY A 549 -0.97 3.70 -15.19
C GLY A 549 -0.71 2.90 -16.48
N ALA A 550 -1.68 2.13 -16.99
CA ALA A 550 -1.52 1.47 -18.27
C ALA A 550 -1.56 2.50 -19.42
N LYS A 551 -0.46 2.66 -20.16
CA LYS A 551 -0.43 3.43 -21.42
C LYS A 551 -1.15 2.68 -22.55
N TRP A 552 -2.45 2.39 -22.37
CA TRP A 552 -3.37 1.66 -23.26
C TRP A 552 -2.89 0.28 -23.71
N VAL A 553 -3.70 -0.75 -23.50
CA VAL A 553 -3.41 -2.11 -24.02
C VAL A 553 -3.46 -2.06 -25.55
N ALA A 554 -2.40 -2.50 -26.22
CA ALA A 554 -2.29 -2.45 -27.68
C ALA A 554 -3.41 -3.20 -28.41
N VAL A 555 -4.04 -4.18 -27.75
CA VAL A 555 -5.23 -4.90 -28.22
C VAL A 555 -6.02 -5.43 -27.01
N SER A 556 -7.33 -5.19 -27.01
CA SER A 556 -8.27 -5.72 -26.00
C SER A 556 -9.37 -6.49 -26.69
N TYR A 557 -9.99 -7.43 -25.97
CA TYR A 557 -11.10 -8.20 -26.51
C TYR A 557 -12.03 -8.72 -25.43
N ARG A 558 -13.30 -8.84 -25.82
CA ARG A 558 -14.39 -9.27 -24.95
C ARG A 558 -15.03 -10.52 -25.52
N VAL A 559 -15.34 -11.46 -24.65
CA VAL A 559 -16.06 -12.69 -25.00
C VAL A 559 -17.41 -12.65 -24.31
N ASP A 560 -18.47 -12.54 -25.12
CA ASP A 560 -19.85 -12.59 -24.63
C ASP A 560 -20.46 -13.93 -25.00
N GLY A 561 -21.04 -14.61 -24.02
CA GLY A 561 -21.81 -15.84 -24.21
C GLY A 561 -23.11 -15.73 -23.41
N PHE A 562 -24.14 -16.44 -23.87
CA PHE A 562 -25.36 -16.56 -23.09
C PHE A 562 -25.17 -17.59 -21.98
N LYS A 563 -25.21 -17.14 -20.73
CA LYS A 563 -25.52 -17.98 -19.56
C LYS A 563 -26.99 -17.75 -19.22
N SER A 564 -27.84 -18.68 -19.66
CA SER A 564 -29.22 -18.81 -19.18
C SER A 564 -29.31 -19.96 -18.20
#